data_AF-A0A971KCZ2-F1
#
_entry.id   AF-A0A971KCZ2-F1
#
_cell.length_a   1.000
_cell.length_b   1.000
_cell.length_c   1.000
_cell.angle_alpha   90.00
_cell.angle_beta   90.00
_cell.angle_gamma   90.00
#
_symmetry.space_group_name_H-M   'P 1'
#
loop_
_entity.id
_entity.type
_entity.pdbx_description
1 polymer ?
#
loop_
_entity_poly.entity_id
_entity_poly.type
_entity_poly.pdbx_seq_one_letter_code
_entity_poly.pdbx_strand_id
1 'polypeptide(L)'
;MISYNEFLYDELGNSYKRKNLYLYEIAQLNEKYKKADPKSKHKIKMEIKKLKKNKNTHPYNIKLKEFKYEEKIFLKALNKKKRDFAKKLDKSLPYRAKRLKIQLFLAQEKCKFYKDYIDLTYDAELEYKSNKLLMEELPHIIDSIIDGTIEIENAIEDRKNIDKHNEKKFKKELNEFKKEQKRFLKEEKNRLKSKRKEGIISKKAQVNETKILKEKYKKALILKSYESPLKANKEFVKNKRHEIKENTKLSLKVLNSNIADIRRRTPIEVEKAKPKIAYCTFLFPGIGQLFNKEYKKGIIFLLATLFIYFIAIPYGLGFSNYQGEGIKGLITLAEGGRRVDKSLIFMIEGILAVFLVIISIFLMYFSFKDVLKVE
;
A
#
# COMPACT_ATOMS: atom_id res chain seq x y z
N MET A 1 -26.93 -19.72 17.17
CA MET A 1 -26.29 -20.84 16.44
C MET A 1 -25.40 -20.23 15.38
N ILE A 2 -24.13 -20.63 15.26
CA ILE A 2 -23.23 -20.09 14.22
C ILE A 2 -23.77 -20.56 12.87
N SER A 3 -24.24 -19.63 12.05
CA SER A 3 -24.70 -19.87 10.68
C SER A 3 -23.65 -19.42 9.67
N TYR A 4 -23.50 -20.19 8.60
CA TYR A 4 -22.67 -19.86 7.44
C TYR A 4 -23.57 -19.69 6.22
N ASN A 5 -23.22 -18.75 5.34
CA ASN A 5 -23.86 -18.57 4.03
C ASN A 5 -23.26 -19.56 3.02
N GLU A 6 -24.04 -20.03 2.05
CA GLU A 6 -23.55 -20.95 1.00
C GLU A 6 -22.53 -20.28 0.07
N PHE A 7 -22.73 -18.99 -0.19
CA PHE A 7 -21.87 -18.16 -1.01
C PHE A 7 -21.00 -17.25 -0.15
N LEU A 8 -19.81 -16.98 -0.69
CA LEU A 8 -18.91 -15.91 -0.26
C LEU A 8 -19.07 -14.73 -1.20
N TYR A 9 -18.77 -13.54 -0.69
CA TYR A 9 -18.80 -12.32 -1.48
C TYR A 9 -17.43 -11.67 -1.43
N ASP A 10 -16.94 -11.25 -2.58
CA ASP A 10 -15.72 -10.45 -2.64
C ASP A 10 -15.99 -8.97 -2.30
N GLU A 11 -14.95 -8.14 -2.26
CA GLU A 11 -15.10 -6.70 -1.96
C GLU A 11 -15.95 -5.95 -3.01
N LEU A 12 -16.14 -6.54 -4.19
CA LEU A 12 -16.92 -5.99 -5.30
C LEU A 12 -18.37 -6.52 -5.32
N GLY A 13 -18.73 -7.43 -4.40
CA GLY A 13 -20.06 -8.03 -4.30
C GLY A 13 -20.30 -9.24 -5.21
N ASN A 14 -19.26 -9.75 -5.89
CA ASN A 14 -19.41 -10.96 -6.71
C ASN A 14 -19.55 -12.19 -5.79
N SER A 15 -20.44 -13.10 -6.17
CA SER A 15 -20.70 -14.33 -5.40
C SER A 15 -19.80 -15.49 -5.82
N TYR A 16 -19.21 -16.19 -4.86
CA TYR A 16 -18.37 -17.36 -5.05
C TYR A 16 -18.89 -18.54 -4.24
N LYS A 17 -18.79 -19.75 -4.79
CA LYS A 17 -19.09 -20.98 -4.05
C LYS A 17 -17.97 -21.26 -3.04
N ARG A 18 -18.29 -21.87 -1.90
CA ARG A 18 -17.25 -22.28 -0.95
C ARG A 18 -16.37 -23.40 -1.51
N LYS A 19 -15.05 -23.28 -1.38
CA LYS A 19 -14.07 -24.34 -1.62
C LYS A 19 -13.91 -25.24 -0.41
N ASN A 20 -14.05 -24.67 0.80
CA ASN A 20 -14.12 -25.44 2.02
C ASN A 20 -15.41 -26.24 2.12
N LEU A 21 -15.33 -27.49 1.69
CA LEU A 21 -16.46 -28.43 1.66
C LEU A 21 -17.07 -28.64 3.05
N TYR A 22 -16.26 -28.65 4.11
CA TYR A 22 -16.77 -28.78 5.48
C TYR A 22 -17.66 -27.58 5.87
N LEU A 23 -17.24 -26.35 5.55
CA LEU A 23 -18.05 -25.16 5.80
C LEU A 23 -19.27 -25.09 4.86
N TYR A 24 -19.12 -25.57 3.63
CA TYR A 24 -20.21 -25.66 2.66
C TYR A 24 -21.34 -26.58 3.15
N GLU A 25 -21.01 -27.79 3.63
CA GLU A 25 -21.99 -28.71 4.20
C GLU A 25 -22.72 -28.11 5.41
N ILE A 26 -21.99 -27.41 6.28
CA ILE A 26 -22.61 -26.70 7.41
C ILE A 26 -23.54 -25.58 6.91
N ALA A 27 -23.15 -24.84 5.86
CA ALA A 27 -23.97 -23.78 5.29
C ALA A 27 -25.29 -24.34 4.72
N GLN A 28 -25.23 -25.43 3.96
CA GLN A 28 -26.41 -26.13 3.44
C GLN A 28 -27.34 -26.61 4.57
N LEU A 29 -26.79 -27.18 5.64
CA LEU A 29 -27.60 -27.59 6.80
C LEU A 29 -28.24 -26.39 7.52
N ASN A 30 -27.56 -25.24 7.58
CA ASN A 30 -28.14 -24.01 8.14
C ASN A 30 -29.28 -23.46 7.27
N GLU A 31 -29.14 -23.50 5.95
CA GLU A 31 -30.19 -23.15 4.99
C GLU A 31 -31.42 -24.04 5.16
N LYS A 32 -31.22 -25.37 5.20
CA LYS A 32 -32.28 -26.35 5.48
C LYS A 32 -32.94 -26.08 6.82
N TYR A 33 -32.16 -25.79 7.87
CA TYR A 33 -32.69 -25.45 9.20
C TYR A 33 -33.60 -24.21 9.19
N LYS A 34 -33.27 -23.18 8.39
CA LYS A 34 -34.11 -21.96 8.27
C LYS A 34 -35.47 -22.27 7.66
N LYS A 35 -35.51 -23.16 6.65
CA LYS A 35 -36.71 -23.51 5.87
C LYS A 35 -37.54 -24.66 6.48
N ALA A 36 -37.06 -25.31 7.54
CA ALA A 36 -37.66 -26.53 8.09
C ALA A 36 -38.67 -26.31 9.24
N ASP A 37 -39.56 -27.30 9.42
CA ASP A 37 -40.57 -27.38 10.48
C ASP A 37 -39.93 -27.69 11.86
N PRO A 38 -40.65 -27.47 12.99
CA PRO A 38 -40.11 -27.65 14.34
C PRO A 38 -39.49 -29.03 14.64
N LYS A 39 -40.11 -30.12 14.16
CA LYS A 39 -39.59 -31.49 14.33
C LYS A 39 -38.32 -31.72 13.50
N SER A 40 -38.33 -31.29 12.24
CA SER A 40 -37.23 -31.36 11.29
C SER A 40 -36.00 -30.54 11.74
N LYS A 41 -36.24 -29.38 12.37
CA LYS A 41 -35.19 -28.54 12.99
C LYS A 41 -34.37 -29.28 14.04
N HIS A 42 -35.00 -30.12 14.86
CA HIS A 42 -34.27 -30.89 15.88
C HIS A 42 -33.29 -31.88 15.25
N LYS A 43 -33.71 -32.60 14.20
CA LYS A 43 -32.87 -33.55 13.45
C LYS A 43 -31.67 -32.86 12.80
N ILE A 44 -31.90 -31.75 12.08
CA ILE A 44 -30.83 -30.98 11.42
C ILE A 44 -29.83 -30.42 12.46
N LYS A 45 -30.31 -29.98 13.63
CA LYS A 45 -29.44 -29.51 14.71
C LYS A 45 -28.52 -30.62 15.23
N MET A 46 -29.01 -31.86 15.31
CA MET A 46 -28.22 -33.02 15.70
C MET A 46 -27.18 -33.39 14.64
N GLU A 47 -27.54 -33.32 13.36
CA GLU A 47 -26.60 -33.51 12.24
C GLU A 47 -25.46 -32.50 12.26
N ILE A 48 -25.77 -31.20 12.43
CA ILE A 48 -24.76 -30.15 12.56
C ILE A 48 -23.85 -30.40 13.78
N LYS A 49 -24.40 -30.88 14.91
CA LYS A 49 -23.60 -31.21 16.11
C LYS A 49 -22.67 -32.38 15.85
N LYS A 50 -23.13 -33.43 15.13
CA LYS A 50 -22.33 -34.59 14.73
C LYS A 50 -21.19 -34.17 13.81
N LEU A 51 -21.47 -33.35 12.79
CA LEU A 51 -20.48 -32.85 11.85
C LEU A 51 -19.38 -32.03 12.56
N LYS A 52 -19.78 -31.15 13.49
CA LYS A 52 -18.84 -30.37 14.32
C LYS A 52 -17.98 -31.25 15.22
N LYS A 53 -18.53 -32.34 15.79
CA LYS A 53 -17.77 -33.30 16.61
C LYS A 53 -16.72 -34.02 15.77
N ASN A 54 -17.08 -34.38 14.53
CA ASN A 54 -16.22 -35.12 13.59
C ASN A 54 -15.40 -34.21 12.67
N LYS A 55 -15.21 -32.92 13.02
CA LYS A 55 -14.48 -31.95 12.20
C LYS A 55 -13.10 -32.46 11.76
N ASN A 56 -12.34 -33.00 12.69
CA ASN A 56 -10.95 -33.41 12.45
C ASN A 56 -10.81 -34.62 11.50
N THR A 57 -11.87 -35.41 11.37
CA THR A 57 -11.91 -36.62 10.53
C THR A 57 -12.63 -36.37 9.21
N HIS A 58 -13.13 -35.15 8.97
CA HIS A 58 -13.77 -34.80 7.71
C HIS A 58 -12.77 -34.87 6.54
N PRO A 59 -13.09 -35.51 5.41
CA PRO A 59 -12.15 -35.72 4.29
C PRO A 59 -11.44 -34.44 3.83
N TYR A 60 -12.19 -33.36 3.67
CA TYR A 60 -11.62 -32.04 3.33
C TYR A 60 -10.60 -31.53 4.36
N ASN A 61 -10.89 -31.65 5.67
CA ASN A 61 -10.00 -31.13 6.70
C ASN A 61 -8.73 -31.96 6.84
N ILE A 62 -8.77 -33.25 6.48
CA ILE A 62 -7.58 -34.11 6.38
C ILE A 62 -6.71 -33.61 5.23
N LYS A 63 -7.27 -33.47 4.01
CA LYS A 63 -6.56 -32.92 2.84
C LYS A 63 -5.99 -31.52 3.09
N LEU A 64 -6.75 -30.65 3.75
CA LEU A 64 -6.29 -29.30 4.09
C LEU A 64 -5.12 -29.32 5.09
N LYS A 65 -5.12 -30.24 6.07
CA LYS A 65 -4.00 -30.41 7.01
C LYS A 65 -2.75 -30.91 6.30
N GLU A 66 -2.90 -31.87 5.41
CA GLU A 66 -1.83 -32.40 4.58
C GLU A 66 -1.23 -31.31 3.69
N PHE A 67 -2.07 -30.57 2.95
CA PHE A 67 -1.64 -29.40 2.18
C PHE A 67 -0.85 -28.39 3.02
N LYS A 68 -1.34 -28.01 4.21
CA LYS A 68 -0.64 -27.05 5.09
C LYS A 68 0.70 -27.59 5.60
N TYR A 69 0.81 -28.90 5.78
CA TYR A 69 2.07 -29.54 6.16
C TYR A 69 3.07 -29.48 4.99
N GLU A 70 2.63 -29.88 3.79
CA GLU A 70 3.42 -29.82 2.56
C GLU A 70 3.84 -28.38 2.23
N GLU A 71 2.93 -27.41 2.36
CA GLU A 71 3.21 -25.99 2.15
C GLU A 71 4.31 -25.51 3.10
N LYS A 72 4.27 -25.89 4.37
CA LYS A 72 5.31 -25.52 5.34
C LYS A 72 6.68 -26.12 4.97
N ILE A 73 6.71 -27.37 4.51
CA ILE A 73 7.95 -28.02 4.04
C ILE A 73 8.47 -27.31 2.79
N PHE A 74 7.59 -27.10 1.82
CA PHE A 74 7.88 -26.41 0.57
C PHE A 74 8.45 -25.02 0.82
N LEU A 75 7.83 -24.19 1.67
CA LEU A 75 8.31 -22.84 1.97
C LEU A 75 9.68 -22.85 2.66
N LYS A 76 9.96 -23.83 3.53
CA LYS A 76 11.29 -24.00 4.12
C LYS A 76 12.33 -24.39 3.07
N ALA A 77 12.00 -25.31 2.17
CA ALA A 77 12.86 -25.72 1.07
C ALA A 77 13.10 -24.58 0.08
N LEU A 78 12.06 -23.81 -0.24
CA LEU A 78 12.10 -22.65 -1.14
C LEU A 78 13.06 -21.57 -0.62
N ASN A 79 13.10 -21.34 0.69
CA ASN A 79 14.06 -20.41 1.29
C ASN A 79 15.52 -20.85 1.10
N LYS A 80 15.81 -22.16 1.11
CA LYS A 80 17.13 -22.70 0.79
C LYS A 80 17.44 -22.50 -0.70
N LYS A 81 16.53 -22.96 -1.58
CA LYS A 81 16.62 -22.78 -3.04
C LYS A 81 16.85 -21.32 -3.44
N LYS A 82 16.18 -20.37 -2.78
CA LYS A 82 16.36 -18.92 -2.98
C LYS A 82 17.81 -18.49 -2.76
N ARG A 83 18.45 -18.94 -1.68
CA ARG A 83 19.83 -18.57 -1.34
C ARG A 83 20.79 -19.15 -2.36
N ASP A 84 20.57 -20.40 -2.76
CA ASP A 84 21.42 -21.09 -3.74
C ASP A 84 21.28 -20.45 -5.13
N PHE A 85 20.05 -20.12 -5.54
CA PHE A 85 19.80 -19.38 -6.77
C PHE A 85 20.46 -17.99 -6.76
N ALA A 86 20.35 -17.26 -5.64
CA ALA A 86 20.98 -15.95 -5.50
C ALA A 86 22.51 -15.99 -5.64
N LYS A 87 23.16 -17.09 -5.22
CA LYS A 87 24.61 -17.30 -5.40
C LYS A 87 25.01 -17.59 -6.85
N LYS A 88 24.12 -18.23 -7.62
CA LYS A 88 24.35 -18.58 -9.03
C LYS A 88 24.13 -17.41 -10.00
N LEU A 89 23.49 -16.33 -9.56
CA LEU A 89 23.25 -15.16 -10.41
C LEU A 89 24.55 -14.46 -10.79
N ASP A 90 24.62 -14.02 -12.04
CA ASP A 90 25.75 -13.24 -12.55
C ASP A 90 25.97 -11.96 -11.71
N LYS A 91 27.23 -11.74 -11.32
CA LYS A 91 27.67 -10.58 -10.54
C LYS A 91 27.65 -9.29 -11.36
N SER A 92 27.72 -9.35 -12.68
CA SER A 92 27.62 -8.16 -13.57
C SER A 92 26.24 -7.51 -13.51
N LEU A 93 25.18 -8.30 -13.28
CA LEU A 93 23.80 -7.83 -13.41
C LEU A 93 23.47 -6.66 -12.45
N PRO A 94 22.63 -5.70 -12.89
CA PRO A 94 22.13 -4.64 -12.04
C PRO A 94 21.47 -5.19 -10.77
N TYR A 95 21.70 -4.54 -9.63
CA TYR A 95 21.13 -4.97 -8.33
C TYR A 95 19.59 -5.13 -8.39
N ARG A 96 18.89 -4.21 -9.07
CA ARG A 96 17.43 -4.29 -9.24
C ARG A 96 17.04 -5.51 -10.07
N ALA A 97 17.69 -5.74 -11.21
CA ALA A 97 17.45 -6.91 -12.05
C ALA A 97 17.70 -8.22 -11.30
N LYS A 98 18.78 -8.31 -10.51
CA LYS A 98 19.04 -9.48 -9.63
C LYS A 98 17.90 -9.75 -8.66
N ARG A 99 17.38 -8.72 -7.98
CA ARG A 99 16.24 -8.88 -7.05
C ARG A 99 14.99 -9.37 -7.75
N LEU A 100 14.68 -8.82 -8.92
CA LEU A 100 13.51 -9.22 -9.70
C LEU A 100 13.68 -10.64 -10.27
N LYS A 101 14.89 -11.05 -10.70
CA LYS A 101 15.18 -12.44 -11.09
C LYS A 101 14.96 -13.42 -9.94
N ILE A 102 15.38 -13.07 -8.72
CA ILE A 102 15.08 -13.89 -7.53
C ILE A 102 13.58 -13.98 -7.31
N GLN A 103 12.85 -12.87 -7.46
CA GLN A 103 11.40 -12.86 -7.30
C GLN A 103 10.69 -13.70 -8.37
N LEU A 104 11.14 -13.63 -9.62
CA LEU A 104 10.64 -14.44 -10.73
C LEU A 104 10.87 -15.94 -10.46
N PHE A 105 12.06 -16.33 -10.00
CA PHE A 105 12.35 -17.70 -9.60
C PHE A 105 11.42 -18.20 -8.48
N LEU A 106 11.20 -17.39 -7.46
CA LEU A 106 10.26 -17.72 -6.38
C LEU A 106 8.83 -17.88 -6.90
N ALA A 107 8.40 -16.99 -7.80
CA ALA A 107 7.08 -17.05 -8.41
C ALA A 107 6.90 -18.33 -9.23
N GLN A 108 7.91 -18.73 -10.01
CA GLN A 108 7.92 -19.99 -10.77
C GLN A 108 7.75 -21.21 -9.88
N GLU A 109 8.53 -21.32 -8.81
CA GLU A 109 8.43 -22.46 -7.89
C GLU A 109 7.08 -22.47 -7.15
N LYS A 110 6.57 -21.31 -6.74
CA LYS A 110 5.25 -21.19 -6.10
C LYS A 110 4.12 -21.57 -7.05
N CYS A 111 4.15 -21.12 -8.31
CA CYS A 111 3.16 -21.50 -9.31
C CYS A 111 3.10 -23.01 -9.51
N LYS A 112 4.25 -23.67 -9.60
CA LYS A 112 4.32 -25.13 -9.71
C LYS A 112 3.66 -25.82 -8.51
N PHE A 113 3.98 -25.36 -7.29
CA PHE A 113 3.45 -25.96 -6.07
C PHE A 113 1.94 -25.74 -5.90
N TYR A 114 1.44 -24.50 -6.03
CA TYR A 114 0.04 -24.19 -5.73
C TYR A 114 -0.94 -24.62 -6.82
N LYS A 115 -0.47 -24.93 -8.03
CA LYS A 115 -1.32 -25.35 -9.16
C LYS A 115 -2.25 -26.50 -8.78
N ASP A 116 -1.75 -27.48 -8.02
CA ASP A 116 -2.47 -28.70 -7.68
C ASP A 116 -3.48 -28.49 -6.53
N TYR A 117 -3.43 -27.34 -5.86
CA TYR A 117 -4.26 -27.01 -4.69
C TYR A 117 -5.27 -25.89 -4.94
N ILE A 118 -5.37 -25.38 -6.18
CA ILE A 118 -6.28 -24.29 -6.56
C ILE A 118 -7.72 -24.62 -6.14
N ASP A 119 -8.18 -25.84 -6.41
CA ASP A 119 -9.57 -26.24 -6.11
C ASP A 119 -9.80 -26.56 -4.62
N LEU A 120 -8.72 -26.78 -3.86
CA LEU A 120 -8.80 -27.09 -2.43
C LEU A 120 -9.10 -25.86 -1.59
N THR A 121 -8.43 -24.73 -1.85
CA THR A 121 -8.60 -23.51 -1.04
C THR A 121 -8.36 -22.25 -1.86
N TYR A 122 -9.11 -21.20 -1.54
CA TYR A 122 -8.91 -19.87 -2.12
C TYR A 122 -7.54 -19.27 -1.82
N ASP A 123 -6.91 -19.65 -0.70
CA ASP A 123 -5.55 -19.19 -0.36
C ASP A 123 -4.52 -19.67 -1.41
N ALA A 124 -4.64 -20.93 -1.83
CA ALA A 124 -3.77 -21.52 -2.85
C ALA A 124 -4.07 -20.95 -4.24
N GLU A 125 -5.34 -20.72 -4.56
CA GLU A 125 -5.72 -20.01 -5.78
C GLU A 125 -5.15 -18.58 -5.83
N LEU A 126 -5.21 -17.85 -4.71
CA LEU A 126 -4.68 -16.50 -4.61
C LEU A 126 -3.16 -16.50 -4.83
N GLU A 127 -2.43 -17.38 -4.15
CA GLU A 127 -0.99 -17.50 -4.35
C GLU A 127 -0.66 -17.92 -5.79
N TYR A 128 -1.37 -18.89 -6.36
CA TYR A 128 -1.16 -19.30 -7.75
C TYR A 128 -1.39 -18.14 -8.73
N LYS A 129 -2.54 -17.46 -8.67
CA LYS A 129 -2.87 -16.34 -9.56
C LYS A 129 -1.89 -15.17 -9.42
N SER A 130 -1.54 -14.83 -8.18
CA SER A 130 -0.59 -13.74 -7.90
C SER A 130 0.80 -14.05 -8.47
N ASN A 131 1.30 -15.28 -8.26
CA ASN A 131 2.62 -15.67 -8.77
C ASN A 131 2.61 -15.90 -10.28
N LYS A 132 1.47 -16.30 -10.88
CA LYS A 132 1.34 -16.44 -12.34
C LYS A 132 1.49 -15.09 -13.02
N LEU A 133 0.83 -14.05 -12.49
CA LEU A 133 0.99 -12.69 -12.98
C LEU A 133 2.44 -12.20 -12.83
N LEU A 134 3.11 -12.51 -11.71
CA LEU A 134 4.53 -12.20 -11.55
C LEU A 134 5.40 -12.90 -12.60
N MET A 135 5.08 -14.13 -12.99
CA MET A 135 5.82 -14.85 -14.02
C MET A 135 5.66 -14.25 -15.42
N GLU A 136 4.49 -13.70 -15.71
CA GLU A 136 4.17 -13.08 -17.00
C GLU A 136 4.82 -11.68 -17.12
N GLU A 137 4.73 -10.87 -16.07
CA GLU A 137 5.12 -9.44 -16.14
C GLU A 137 6.58 -9.16 -15.79
N LEU A 138 7.17 -9.91 -14.84
CA LEU A 138 8.54 -9.64 -14.38
C LEU A 138 9.62 -9.79 -15.47
N PRO A 139 9.56 -10.76 -16.41
CA PRO A 139 10.55 -10.88 -17.48
C PRO A 139 10.73 -9.58 -18.25
N HIS A 140 9.62 -8.98 -18.72
CA HIS A 140 9.66 -7.72 -19.47
C HIS A 140 10.30 -6.56 -18.67
N ILE A 141 10.02 -6.47 -17.38
CA ILE A 141 10.62 -5.45 -16.50
C ILE A 141 12.12 -5.71 -16.31
N ILE A 142 12.52 -6.97 -16.17
CA ILE A 142 13.92 -7.37 -16.00
C ILE A 142 14.72 -7.04 -17.26
N ASP A 143 14.19 -7.41 -18.43
CA ASP A 143 14.85 -7.22 -19.72
C ASP A 143 15.04 -5.73 -20.00
N SER A 144 13.99 -4.91 -19.79
CA SER A 144 14.08 -3.45 -19.92
C SER A 144 15.18 -2.82 -19.03
N ILE A 145 15.39 -3.35 -17.81
CA ILE A 145 16.47 -2.88 -16.93
C ILE A 145 17.84 -3.32 -17.46
N ILE A 146 17.96 -4.55 -17.95
CA ILE A 146 19.22 -5.10 -18.47
C ILE A 146 19.61 -4.34 -19.74
N ASP A 147 18.71 -4.26 -20.72
CA ASP A 147 18.94 -3.58 -21.99
C ASP A 147 19.31 -2.11 -21.78
N GLY A 148 18.55 -1.41 -20.92
CA GLY A 148 18.86 -0.04 -20.56
C GLY A 148 20.22 0.12 -19.85
N THR A 149 20.67 -0.88 -19.10
CA THR A 149 22.01 -0.85 -18.47
C THR A 149 23.09 -1.07 -19.51
N ILE A 150 22.90 -2.01 -20.45
CA ILE A 150 23.82 -2.26 -21.57
C ILE A 150 23.98 -0.98 -22.42
N GLU A 151 22.88 -0.30 -22.74
CA GLU A 151 22.93 0.99 -23.45
C GLU A 151 23.76 2.06 -22.70
N ILE A 152 23.65 2.10 -21.37
CA ILE A 152 24.45 3.01 -20.53
C ILE A 152 25.93 2.63 -20.57
N GLU A 153 26.24 1.34 -20.50
CA GLU A 153 27.62 0.83 -20.54
C GLU A 153 28.28 1.13 -21.89
N ASN A 154 27.58 0.86 -22.99
CA ASN A 154 28.02 1.20 -24.35
C ASN A 154 28.25 2.71 -24.48
N ALA A 155 27.32 3.54 -24.00
CA ALA A 155 27.51 4.99 -24.02
C ALA A 155 28.72 5.45 -23.17
N ILE A 156 28.99 4.81 -22.03
CA ILE A 156 30.16 5.11 -21.21
C ILE A 156 31.46 4.70 -21.94
N GLU A 157 31.43 3.61 -22.69
CA GLU A 157 32.55 3.16 -23.51
C GLU A 157 32.81 4.11 -24.68
N ASP A 158 31.78 4.46 -25.45
CA ASP A 158 31.85 5.45 -26.53
C ASP A 158 32.43 6.77 -26.06
N ARG A 159 32.09 7.17 -24.82
CA ARG A 159 32.61 8.39 -24.21
C ARG A 159 34.13 8.40 -24.08
N LYS A 160 34.77 7.24 -23.88
CA LYS A 160 36.23 7.13 -23.79
C LYS A 160 36.90 7.37 -25.15
N ASN A 161 36.20 7.08 -26.24
CA ASN A 161 36.68 7.20 -27.61
C ASN A 161 36.43 8.58 -28.23
N ILE A 162 35.80 9.51 -27.50
CA ILE A 162 35.54 10.87 -28.00
C ILE A 162 36.85 11.66 -28.13
N ASP A 163 37.08 12.24 -29.31
CA ASP A 163 38.24 13.08 -29.59
C ASP A 163 38.25 14.37 -28.76
N LYS A 164 39.27 14.48 -27.91
CA LYS A 164 39.51 15.65 -27.03
C LYS A 164 39.91 16.89 -27.81
N HIS A 165 40.51 16.77 -29.00
CA HIS A 165 40.89 17.91 -29.81
C HIS A 165 39.66 18.60 -30.39
N ASN A 166 38.77 17.84 -31.03
CA ASN A 166 37.49 18.34 -31.53
C ASN A 166 36.63 18.97 -30.43
N GLU A 167 36.60 18.38 -29.23
CA GLU A 167 35.88 18.97 -28.10
C GLU A 167 36.46 20.33 -27.65
N LYS A 168 37.80 20.47 -27.63
CA LYS A 168 38.44 21.76 -27.32
C LYS A 168 38.09 22.82 -28.36
N LYS A 169 38.02 22.45 -29.64
CA LYS A 169 37.59 23.34 -30.73
C LYS A 169 36.13 23.77 -30.53
N PHE A 170 35.23 22.82 -30.31
CA PHE A 170 33.82 23.09 -30.01
C PHE A 170 33.64 24.01 -28.80
N LYS A 171 34.44 23.84 -27.75
CA LYS A 171 34.37 24.72 -26.56
C LYS A 171 34.71 26.18 -26.88
N LYS A 172 35.62 26.43 -27.83
CA LYS A 172 35.92 27.79 -28.32
C LYS A 172 34.73 28.34 -29.11
N GLU A 173 34.21 27.57 -30.06
CA GLU A 173 33.04 27.94 -30.87
C GLU A 173 31.81 28.24 -30.00
N LEU A 174 31.55 27.43 -28.96
CA LEU A 174 30.46 27.66 -28.02
C LEU A 174 30.62 28.96 -27.22
N ASN A 175 31.86 29.33 -26.86
CA ASN A 175 32.14 30.58 -26.16
C ASN A 175 31.93 31.80 -27.06
N GLU A 176 32.30 31.70 -28.33
CA GLU A 176 32.05 32.73 -29.34
C GLU A 176 30.55 32.90 -29.58
N PHE A 177 29.84 31.81 -29.84
CA PHE A 177 28.37 31.79 -29.96
C PHE A 177 27.69 32.40 -28.73
N LYS A 178 28.19 32.12 -27.52
CA LYS A 178 27.67 32.72 -26.29
C LYS A 178 27.88 34.24 -26.23
N LYS A 179 29.02 34.74 -26.70
CA LYS A 179 29.29 36.20 -26.78
C LYS A 179 28.35 36.86 -27.77
N GLU A 180 28.17 36.28 -28.96
CA GLU A 180 27.25 36.76 -29.99
C GLU A 180 25.80 36.81 -29.49
N GLN A 181 25.30 35.69 -28.96
CA GLN A 181 23.95 35.61 -28.42
C GLN A 181 23.71 36.59 -27.27
N LYS A 182 24.74 36.89 -26.46
CA LYS A 182 24.66 37.89 -25.38
C LYS A 182 24.61 39.32 -25.94
N ARG A 183 25.32 39.62 -27.03
CA ARG A 183 25.25 40.91 -27.74
C ARG A 183 23.86 41.11 -28.33
N PHE A 184 23.35 40.13 -29.08
CA PHE A 184 21.99 40.14 -29.62
C PHE A 184 20.92 40.37 -28.53
N LEU A 185 21.02 39.66 -27.40
CA LEU A 185 20.11 39.85 -26.27
C LEU A 185 20.17 41.28 -25.68
N LYS A 186 21.35 41.91 -25.68
CA LYS A 186 21.52 43.29 -25.17
C LYS A 186 20.90 44.29 -26.12
N GLU A 187 21.13 44.12 -27.43
CA GLU A 187 20.58 44.97 -28.49
C GLU A 187 19.05 44.90 -28.52
N GLU A 188 18.47 43.70 -28.51
CA GLU A 188 17.00 43.55 -28.49
C GLU A 188 16.37 44.13 -27.23
N LYS A 189 17.02 44.01 -26.06
CA LYS A 189 16.54 44.68 -24.84
C LYS A 189 16.58 46.20 -24.96
N ASN A 190 17.59 46.75 -25.59
CA ASN A 190 17.68 48.18 -25.83
C ASN A 190 16.60 48.63 -26.83
N ARG A 191 16.36 47.85 -27.90
CA ARG A 191 15.26 48.10 -28.85
C ARG A 191 13.90 48.11 -28.16
N LEU A 192 13.63 47.14 -27.27
CA LEU A 192 12.41 47.13 -26.46
C LEU A 192 12.30 48.32 -25.50
N LYS A 193 13.43 48.83 -24.98
CA LYS A 193 13.43 50.06 -24.17
C LYS A 193 13.08 51.29 -25.02
N SER A 194 13.63 51.42 -26.22
CA SER A 194 13.33 52.53 -27.14
C SER A 194 11.86 52.51 -27.58
N LYS A 195 11.35 51.36 -28.03
CA LYS A 195 9.92 51.20 -28.40
C LYS A 195 8.96 51.57 -27.27
N ARG A 196 9.35 51.34 -26.01
CA ARG A 196 8.57 51.79 -24.85
C ARG A 196 8.64 53.31 -24.67
N LYS A 197 9.83 53.91 -24.80
CA LYS A 197 10.00 55.37 -24.72
C LYS A 197 9.20 56.09 -25.81
N GLU A 198 9.11 55.49 -26.99
CA GLU A 198 8.33 55.97 -28.15
C GLU A 198 6.82 55.71 -28.01
N GLY A 199 6.35 55.06 -26.94
CA GLY A 199 4.93 54.78 -26.72
C GLY A 199 4.33 53.62 -27.55
N ILE A 200 5.13 52.97 -28.40
CA ILE A 200 4.69 51.87 -29.27
C ILE A 200 4.28 50.63 -28.45
N ILE A 201 4.95 50.37 -27.32
CA ILE A 201 4.67 49.22 -26.45
C ILE A 201 4.45 49.61 -24.99
N SER A 202 3.56 48.90 -24.32
CA SER A 202 3.31 49.08 -22.88
C SER A 202 4.47 48.56 -22.01
N LYS A 203 4.55 49.05 -20.77
CA LYS A 203 5.50 48.53 -19.76
C LYS A 203 5.37 47.01 -19.55
N LYS A 204 4.14 46.49 -19.57
CA LYS A 204 3.85 45.06 -19.43
C LYS A 204 4.38 44.25 -20.61
N ALA A 205 4.16 44.75 -21.84
CA ALA A 205 4.66 44.13 -23.06
C ALA A 205 6.21 44.06 -23.06
N GLN A 206 6.88 45.15 -22.66
CA GLN A 206 8.34 45.17 -22.52
C GLN A 206 8.86 44.07 -21.57
N VAL A 207 8.25 43.93 -20.40
CA VAL A 207 8.66 42.94 -19.39
C VAL A 207 8.47 41.51 -19.91
N ASN A 208 7.31 41.23 -20.50
CA ASN A 208 7.00 39.91 -21.06
C ASN A 208 7.95 39.54 -22.21
N GLU A 209 8.15 40.44 -23.18
CA GLU A 209 9.07 40.20 -24.30
C GLU A 209 10.51 40.02 -23.83
N THR A 210 10.94 40.80 -22.84
CA THR A 210 12.27 40.64 -22.24
C THR A 210 12.42 39.26 -21.57
N LYS A 211 11.36 38.72 -20.98
CA LYS A 211 11.36 37.36 -20.39
C LYS A 211 11.47 36.31 -21.48
N ILE A 212 10.66 36.42 -22.55
CA ILE A 212 10.70 35.51 -23.71
C ILE A 212 12.08 35.51 -24.35
N LEU A 213 12.69 36.68 -24.57
CA LEU A 213 14.04 36.81 -25.13
C LEU A 213 15.10 36.14 -24.25
N LYS A 214 15.01 36.29 -22.91
CA LYS A 214 15.91 35.59 -21.98
C LYS A 214 15.75 34.07 -22.07
N GLU A 215 14.52 33.57 -22.24
CA GLU A 215 14.26 32.14 -22.42
C GLU A 215 14.77 31.62 -23.76
N LYS A 216 14.55 32.35 -24.86
CA LYS A 216 15.10 32.03 -26.19
C LYS A 216 16.63 31.95 -26.16
N TYR A 217 17.30 32.93 -25.55
CA TYR A 217 18.75 32.92 -25.35
C TYR A 217 19.21 31.66 -24.59
N LYS A 218 18.55 31.33 -23.48
CA LYS A 218 18.89 30.12 -22.69
C LYS A 218 18.70 28.85 -23.53
N LYS A 219 17.58 28.73 -24.25
CA LYS A 219 17.28 27.57 -25.11
C LYS A 219 18.31 27.43 -26.24
N ALA A 220 18.69 28.53 -26.91
CA ALA A 220 19.69 28.52 -27.97
C ALA A 220 21.06 28.03 -27.46
N LEU A 221 21.51 28.50 -26.29
CA LEU A 221 22.75 28.00 -25.68
C LEU A 221 22.68 26.52 -25.30
N ILE A 222 21.53 26.09 -24.78
CA ILE A 222 21.32 24.68 -24.43
C ILE A 222 21.36 23.82 -25.70
N LEU A 223 20.62 24.19 -26.74
CA LEU A 223 20.61 23.49 -28.02
C LEU A 223 22.02 23.36 -28.61
N LYS A 224 22.73 24.50 -28.73
CA LYS A 224 24.10 24.52 -29.25
C LYS A 224 25.00 23.61 -28.44
N SER A 225 24.87 23.62 -27.10
CA SER A 225 25.71 22.79 -26.24
C SER A 225 25.51 21.28 -26.41
N TYR A 226 24.38 20.82 -26.96
CA TYR A 226 24.16 19.41 -27.27
C TYR A 226 24.94 18.93 -28.50
N GLU A 227 25.48 19.83 -29.30
CA GLU A 227 26.39 19.45 -30.40
C GLU A 227 27.74 18.93 -29.87
N SER A 228 28.11 19.23 -28.62
CA SER A 228 29.24 18.58 -27.94
C SER A 228 28.93 17.09 -27.76
N PRO A 229 29.73 16.18 -28.36
CA PRO A 229 29.56 14.75 -28.16
C PRO A 229 29.65 14.36 -26.68
N LEU A 230 30.54 15.01 -25.91
CA LEU A 230 30.66 14.77 -24.47
C LEU A 230 29.39 15.16 -23.71
N LYS A 231 28.80 16.31 -24.03
CA LYS A 231 27.58 16.77 -23.36
C LYS A 231 26.38 15.94 -23.76
N ALA A 232 26.22 15.64 -25.05
CA ALA A 232 25.17 14.77 -25.56
C ALA A 232 25.19 13.40 -24.87
N ASN A 233 26.36 12.75 -24.84
CA ASN A 233 26.56 11.47 -24.17
C ASN A 233 26.24 11.53 -22.67
N LYS A 234 26.72 12.58 -21.97
CA LYS A 234 26.44 12.76 -20.54
C LYS A 234 24.94 12.91 -20.25
N GLU A 235 24.23 13.70 -21.06
CA GLU A 235 22.78 13.88 -20.91
C GLU A 235 22.01 12.61 -21.32
N PHE A 236 22.45 11.89 -22.34
CA PHE A 236 21.91 10.57 -22.69
C PHE A 236 21.99 9.59 -21.52
N VAL A 237 23.18 9.38 -20.95
CA VAL A 237 23.37 8.49 -19.79
C VAL A 237 22.49 8.92 -18.61
N LYS A 238 22.40 10.23 -18.34
CA LYS A 238 21.56 10.77 -17.26
C LYS A 238 20.08 10.50 -17.51
N ASN A 239 19.60 10.75 -18.73
CA ASN A 239 18.22 10.53 -19.13
C ASN A 239 17.87 9.05 -19.09
N LYS A 240 18.71 8.17 -19.63
CA LYS A 240 18.49 6.72 -19.61
C LYS A 240 18.45 6.17 -18.18
N ARG A 241 19.33 6.64 -17.28
CA ARG A 241 19.26 6.28 -15.85
C ARG A 241 17.94 6.70 -15.20
N HIS A 242 17.45 7.90 -15.53
CA HIS A 242 16.17 8.39 -15.03
C HIS A 242 15.00 7.57 -15.58
N GLU A 243 15.01 7.28 -16.88
CA GLU A 243 14.03 6.45 -17.57
C GLU A 243 13.93 5.05 -16.96
N ILE A 244 15.05 4.32 -16.83
CA ILE A 244 15.08 3.00 -16.19
C ILE A 244 14.48 3.08 -14.78
N LYS A 245 14.82 4.13 -14.01
CA LYS A 245 14.32 4.29 -12.65
C LYS A 245 12.80 4.49 -12.61
N GLU A 246 12.27 5.42 -13.40
CA GLU A 246 10.85 5.77 -13.38
C GLU A 246 9.99 4.69 -14.05
N ASN A 247 10.42 4.14 -15.19
CA ASN A 247 9.73 3.04 -15.87
C ASN A 247 9.65 1.82 -14.97
N THR A 248 10.77 1.40 -14.34
CA THR A 248 10.75 0.28 -13.38
C THR A 248 9.76 0.54 -12.24
N LYS A 249 9.75 1.77 -11.70
CA LYS A 249 8.86 2.14 -10.59
C LYS A 249 7.39 2.10 -11.03
N LEU A 250 7.08 2.61 -12.21
CA LEU A 250 5.73 2.61 -12.76
C LEU A 250 5.26 1.18 -13.04
N SER A 251 6.06 0.35 -13.72
CA SER A 251 5.70 -1.05 -14.00
C SER A 251 5.48 -1.86 -12.73
N LEU A 252 6.34 -1.68 -11.71
CA LEU A 252 6.13 -2.32 -10.41
C LEU A 252 4.87 -1.82 -9.69
N LYS A 253 4.52 -0.54 -9.84
CA LYS A 253 3.27 0.02 -9.28
C LYS A 253 2.05 -0.61 -9.93
N VAL A 254 2.04 -0.71 -11.27
CA VAL A 254 0.98 -1.36 -12.04
C VAL A 254 0.85 -2.83 -11.64
N LEU A 255 1.96 -3.56 -11.60
CA LEU A 255 2.00 -4.96 -11.17
C LEU A 255 1.43 -5.15 -9.76
N ASN A 256 1.83 -4.31 -8.80
CA ASN A 256 1.29 -4.37 -7.44
C ASN A 256 -0.20 -4.03 -7.37
N SER A 257 -0.69 -3.11 -8.22
CA SER A 257 -2.11 -2.81 -8.33
C SER A 257 -2.89 -4.03 -8.82
N ASN A 258 -2.39 -4.68 -9.88
CA ASN A 258 -3.02 -5.87 -10.44
C ASN A 258 -3.05 -7.02 -9.42
N ILE A 259 -1.97 -7.23 -8.65
CA ILE A 259 -1.95 -8.21 -7.55
C ILE A 259 -2.96 -7.84 -6.46
N ALA A 260 -3.09 -6.55 -6.13
CA ALA A 260 -4.10 -6.10 -5.17
C ALA A 260 -5.52 -6.39 -5.68
N ASP A 261 -5.79 -6.19 -6.98
CA ASP A 261 -7.10 -6.50 -7.56
C ASP A 261 -7.39 -8.00 -7.57
N ILE A 262 -6.37 -8.85 -7.77
CA ILE A 262 -6.52 -10.31 -7.59
C ILE A 262 -6.93 -10.62 -6.15
N ARG A 263 -6.29 -9.99 -5.14
CA ARG A 263 -6.65 -10.17 -3.72
C ARG A 263 -8.08 -9.73 -3.45
N ARG A 264 -8.52 -8.60 -3.99
CA ARG A 264 -9.89 -8.08 -3.81
C ARG A 264 -10.94 -9.00 -4.39
N ARG A 265 -10.62 -9.70 -5.48
CA ARG A 265 -11.52 -10.64 -6.18
C ARG A 265 -11.48 -12.06 -5.64
N THR A 266 -10.47 -12.40 -4.84
CA THR A 266 -10.32 -13.77 -4.32
C THR A 266 -10.83 -13.80 -2.88
N PRO A 267 -11.95 -14.49 -2.61
CA PRO A 267 -12.52 -14.53 -1.27
C PRO A 267 -11.61 -15.30 -0.31
N ILE A 268 -11.73 -15.02 0.98
CA ILE A 268 -11.00 -15.73 2.03
C ILE A 268 -12.02 -16.52 2.85
N GLU A 269 -11.68 -17.75 3.20
CA GLU A 269 -12.53 -18.63 3.99
C GLU A 269 -11.97 -18.78 5.40
N VAL A 270 -12.60 -18.12 6.37
CA VAL A 270 -12.28 -18.31 7.78
C VAL A 270 -13.47 -18.98 8.49
N GLU A 271 -13.16 -19.74 9.54
CA GLU A 271 -14.19 -20.23 10.43
C GLU A 271 -14.58 -19.12 11.41
N LYS A 272 -15.89 -18.97 11.66
CA LYS A 272 -16.38 -18.00 12.64
C LYS A 272 -15.81 -18.32 14.02
N ALA A 273 -15.04 -17.38 14.55
CA ALA A 273 -14.56 -17.43 15.94
C ALA A 273 -15.77 -17.38 16.90
N LYS A 274 -15.59 -17.89 18.13
CA LYS A 274 -16.69 -17.99 19.09
C LYS A 274 -17.23 -16.58 19.39
N PRO A 275 -18.50 -16.26 19.07
CA PRO A 275 -19.06 -14.92 19.34
C PRO A 275 -19.07 -14.57 20.84
N LYS A 276 -18.97 -15.58 21.70
CA LYS A 276 -18.80 -15.43 23.16
C LYS A 276 -17.57 -14.60 23.55
N ILE A 277 -16.50 -14.67 22.75
CA ILE A 277 -15.27 -13.90 23.01
C ILE A 277 -15.55 -12.40 22.90
N ALA A 278 -16.39 -11.96 21.96
CA ALA A 278 -16.77 -10.55 21.81
C ALA A 278 -17.44 -10.01 23.09
N TYR A 279 -18.34 -10.79 23.69
CA TYR A 279 -19.02 -10.39 24.93
C TYR A 279 -18.06 -10.35 26.13
N CYS A 280 -17.14 -11.30 26.26
CA CYS A 280 -16.17 -11.33 27.36
C CYS A 280 -15.09 -10.24 27.26
N THR A 281 -14.86 -9.69 26.06
CA THR A 281 -13.77 -8.73 25.80
C THR A 281 -14.26 -7.31 25.50
N PHE A 282 -15.57 -7.06 25.66
CA PHE A 282 -16.19 -5.77 25.36
C PHE A 282 -15.55 -4.58 26.10
N LEU A 283 -15.20 -4.77 27.39
CA LEU A 283 -14.59 -3.73 28.22
C LEU A 283 -13.15 -3.41 27.85
N PHE A 284 -12.46 -4.32 27.17
CA PHE A 284 -11.05 -4.15 26.80
C PHE A 284 -10.89 -4.28 25.28
N PRO A 285 -11.16 -3.20 24.52
CA PRO A 285 -10.87 -3.15 23.11
C PRO A 285 -9.48 -3.72 22.76
N GLY A 286 -9.42 -4.57 21.73
CA GLY A 286 -8.19 -5.20 21.27
C GLY A 286 -7.98 -6.63 21.78
N ILE A 287 -8.46 -6.98 22.97
CA ILE A 287 -8.29 -8.34 23.51
C ILE A 287 -9.04 -9.37 22.65
N GLY A 288 -10.27 -9.05 22.22
CA GLY A 288 -11.06 -9.93 21.35
C GLY A 288 -10.40 -10.19 19.98
N GLN A 289 -9.80 -9.15 19.38
CA GLN A 289 -9.08 -9.25 18.11
C GLN A 289 -7.80 -10.08 18.25
N LEU A 290 -7.11 -10.00 19.39
CA LEU A 290 -5.96 -10.85 19.69
C LEU A 290 -6.37 -12.33 19.79
N PHE A 291 -7.50 -12.64 20.43
CA PHE A 291 -8.06 -13.99 20.45
C PHE A 291 -8.47 -14.50 19.06
N ASN A 292 -8.93 -13.58 18.19
CA ASN A 292 -9.22 -13.86 16.78
C ASN A 292 -7.96 -13.92 15.89
N LYS A 293 -6.75 -13.79 16.47
CA LYS A 293 -5.45 -13.78 15.78
C LYS A 293 -5.25 -12.61 14.80
N GLU A 294 -6.06 -11.56 14.92
CA GLU A 294 -5.93 -10.33 14.13
C GLU A 294 -4.99 -9.34 14.84
N TYR A 295 -3.71 -9.71 14.96
CA TYR A 295 -2.74 -8.99 15.82
C TYR A 295 -2.61 -7.50 15.50
N LYS A 296 -2.63 -7.11 14.22
CA LYS A 296 -2.50 -5.69 13.82
C LYS A 296 -3.67 -4.85 14.33
N LYS A 297 -4.90 -5.32 14.13
CA LYS A 297 -6.11 -4.66 14.63
C LYS A 297 -6.14 -4.69 16.17
N GLY A 298 -5.78 -5.83 16.76
CA GLY A 298 -5.68 -6.00 18.20
C GLY A 298 -4.77 -4.98 18.87
N ILE A 299 -3.59 -4.72 18.32
CA ILE A 299 -2.67 -3.70 18.84
C ILE A 299 -3.29 -2.29 18.76
N ILE A 300 -3.92 -1.93 17.63
CA ILE A 300 -4.56 -0.62 17.46
C ILE A 300 -5.69 -0.41 18.49
N PHE A 301 -6.56 -1.41 18.67
CA PHE A 301 -7.64 -1.32 19.65
C PHE A 301 -7.13 -1.42 21.10
N LEU A 302 -5.98 -2.06 21.35
CA LEU A 302 -5.35 -2.06 22.67
C LEU A 302 -4.84 -0.65 23.04
N LEU A 303 -4.32 0.11 22.06
CA LEU A 303 -4.02 1.52 22.28
C LEU A 303 -5.29 2.33 22.61
N ALA A 304 -6.43 2.00 21.99
CA ALA A 304 -7.71 2.60 22.36
C ALA A 304 -8.10 2.28 23.82
N THR A 305 -7.86 1.06 24.29
CA THR A 305 -8.04 0.72 25.72
C THR A 305 -7.19 1.62 26.63
N LEU A 306 -5.91 1.82 26.31
CA LEU A 306 -5.05 2.71 27.08
C LEU A 306 -5.60 4.15 27.08
N PHE A 307 -6.02 4.66 25.92
CA PHE A 307 -6.64 5.98 25.82
C PHE A 307 -7.91 6.11 26.67
N ILE A 308 -8.80 5.11 26.63
CA ILE A 308 -10.06 5.13 27.39
C ILE A 308 -9.78 5.18 28.88
N TYR A 309 -8.92 4.29 29.39
CA TYR A 309 -8.72 4.12 30.83
C TYR A 309 -7.72 5.11 31.45
N PHE A 310 -6.71 5.58 30.70
CA PHE A 310 -5.70 6.50 31.23
C PHE A 310 -5.95 7.97 30.88
N ILE A 311 -6.74 8.26 29.85
CA ILE A 311 -6.97 9.64 29.39
C ILE A 311 -8.44 10.00 29.53
N ALA A 312 -9.34 9.31 28.82
CA ALA A 312 -10.74 9.73 28.70
C ALA A 312 -11.53 9.60 30.01
N ILE A 313 -11.42 8.46 30.72
CA ILE A 313 -12.11 8.26 32.00
C ILE A 313 -11.54 9.19 33.10
N PRO A 314 -10.22 9.27 33.33
CA PRO A 314 -9.67 10.18 34.33
C PRO A 314 -10.03 11.63 34.07
N TYR A 315 -9.86 12.12 32.84
CA TYR A 315 -10.24 13.50 32.46
C TYR A 315 -11.75 13.74 32.57
N GLY A 316 -12.57 12.73 32.25
CA GLY A 316 -14.02 12.78 32.43
C GLY A 316 -14.46 12.92 33.88
N LEU A 317 -13.70 12.30 34.80
CA LEU A 317 -13.91 12.34 36.24
C LEU A 317 -13.28 13.58 36.93
N GLY A 318 -12.58 14.43 36.19
CA GLY A 318 -11.94 15.63 36.73
C GLY A 318 -10.46 15.47 37.12
N PHE A 319 -9.85 14.31 36.84
CA PHE A 319 -8.42 14.13 37.04
C PHE A 319 -7.61 14.76 35.90
N SER A 320 -6.59 15.55 36.25
CA SER A 320 -5.74 16.28 35.29
C SER A 320 -6.44 17.42 34.53
N ASN A 321 -7.61 17.85 34.99
CA ASN A 321 -8.25 19.10 34.58
C ASN A 321 -7.53 20.30 35.22
N TYR A 322 -7.53 21.45 34.54
CA TYR A 322 -6.80 22.64 35.00
C TYR A 322 -7.51 23.32 36.17
N GLN A 323 -8.83 23.50 36.07
CA GLN A 323 -9.67 24.09 37.12
C GLN A 323 -11.02 23.37 37.29
N GLY A 324 -11.48 22.63 36.27
CA GLY A 324 -12.80 21.99 36.26
C GLY A 324 -12.85 20.58 36.85
N GLU A 325 -14.08 20.12 37.13
CA GLU A 325 -14.36 18.77 37.64
C GLU A 325 -14.75 17.78 36.52
N GLY A 326 -14.14 17.92 35.34
CA GLY A 326 -14.49 17.12 34.16
C GLY A 326 -15.94 17.36 33.72
N ILE A 327 -16.72 16.29 33.54
CA ILE A 327 -18.13 16.40 33.13
C ILE A 327 -18.97 17.16 34.17
N LYS A 328 -18.64 17.04 35.46
CA LYS A 328 -19.35 17.76 36.54
C LYS A 328 -19.20 19.27 36.41
N GLY A 329 -18.12 19.75 35.79
CA GLY A 329 -17.89 21.17 35.52
C GLY A 329 -18.95 21.81 34.62
N LEU A 330 -19.70 21.03 33.82
CA LEU A 330 -20.86 21.52 33.06
C LEU A 330 -22.07 21.83 33.93
N ILE A 331 -22.16 21.18 35.10
CA ILE A 331 -23.28 21.33 36.04
C ILE A 331 -22.92 22.39 37.09
N THR A 332 -21.72 22.32 37.64
CA THR A 332 -21.28 23.20 38.73
C THR A 332 -20.83 24.58 38.27
N LEU A 333 -20.36 24.76 37.02
CA LEU A 333 -20.01 26.08 36.45
C LEU A 333 -19.19 27.01 37.37
N ALA A 334 -18.29 26.44 38.19
CA ALA A 334 -17.50 27.13 39.22
C ALA A 334 -18.31 27.68 40.43
N GLU A 335 -19.47 27.11 40.74
CA GLU A 335 -20.27 27.42 41.93
C GLU A 335 -19.44 27.20 43.21
N GLY A 336 -19.25 28.27 43.99
CA GLY A 336 -18.39 28.26 45.19
C GLY A 336 -16.88 28.42 44.92
N GLY A 337 -16.46 28.65 43.67
CA GLY A 337 -15.06 28.84 43.27
C GLY A 337 -14.44 30.16 43.73
N ARG A 338 -13.11 30.26 43.67
CA ARG A 338 -12.36 31.48 44.00
C ARG A 338 -12.59 32.54 42.91
N ARG A 339 -12.41 33.83 43.21
CA ARG A 339 -12.55 34.95 42.25
C ARG A 339 -11.73 34.82 40.94
N VAL A 340 -10.78 33.89 40.88
CA VAL A 340 -9.89 33.62 39.75
C VAL A 340 -10.46 32.54 38.81
N ASP A 341 -11.44 31.76 39.27
CA ASP A 341 -12.03 30.64 38.53
C ASP A 341 -13.03 31.17 37.50
N LYS A 342 -12.77 30.89 36.22
CA LYS A 342 -13.64 31.33 35.13
C LYS A 342 -14.60 30.20 34.77
N SER A 343 -15.91 30.43 34.90
CA SER A 343 -16.97 29.49 34.48
C SER A 343 -16.80 28.99 33.03
N LEU A 344 -16.19 29.81 32.16
CA LEU A 344 -15.84 29.45 30.80
C LEU A 344 -14.83 28.29 30.71
N ILE A 345 -13.87 28.18 31.65
CA ILE A 345 -12.88 27.10 31.67
C ILE A 345 -13.55 25.77 32.05
N PHE A 346 -14.42 25.78 33.06
CA PHE A 346 -15.21 24.60 33.47
C PHE A 346 -16.11 24.10 32.34
N MET A 347 -16.72 25.02 31.58
CA MET A 347 -17.54 24.69 30.43
C MET A 347 -16.71 24.06 29.29
N ILE A 348 -15.55 24.63 28.95
CA ILE A 348 -14.67 24.09 27.90
C ILE A 348 -14.17 22.69 28.27
N GLU A 349 -13.69 22.51 29.50
CA GLU A 349 -13.19 21.21 29.98
C GLU A 349 -14.29 20.16 30.07
N GLY A 350 -15.49 20.56 30.47
CA GLY A 350 -16.67 19.69 30.49
C GLY A 350 -17.09 19.24 29.09
N ILE A 351 -17.09 20.14 28.10
CA ILE A 351 -17.39 19.79 26.70
C ILE A 351 -16.30 18.84 26.15
N LEU A 352 -15.02 19.12 26.43
CA LEU A 352 -13.91 18.24 26.04
C LEU A 352 -14.07 16.85 26.66
N ALA A 353 -14.44 16.77 27.94
CA ALA A 353 -14.68 15.51 28.64
C ALA A 353 -15.80 14.69 27.99
N VAL A 354 -16.94 15.33 27.66
CA VAL A 354 -18.05 14.68 26.94
C VAL A 354 -17.58 14.14 25.59
N PHE A 355 -16.79 14.92 24.84
CA PHE A 355 -16.26 14.50 23.55
C PHE A 355 -15.33 13.27 23.67
N LEU A 356 -14.45 13.25 24.66
CA LEU A 356 -13.56 12.12 24.93
C LEU A 356 -14.33 10.84 25.31
N VAL A 357 -15.40 10.97 26.09
CA VAL A 357 -16.27 9.84 26.45
C VAL A 357 -17.04 9.32 25.23
N ILE A 358 -17.57 10.20 24.37
CA ILE A 358 -18.24 9.80 23.13
C ILE A 358 -17.28 9.03 22.22
N ILE A 359 -16.05 9.53 22.02
CA ILE A 359 -15.02 8.82 21.26
C ILE A 359 -14.74 7.44 21.88
N SER A 360 -14.65 7.36 23.20
CA SER A 360 -14.42 6.10 23.92
C SER A 360 -15.51 5.07 23.66
N ILE A 361 -16.78 5.49 23.69
CA ILE A 361 -17.94 4.63 23.37
C ILE A 361 -17.87 4.15 21.92
N PHE A 362 -17.54 5.03 20.96
CA PHE A 362 -17.38 4.64 19.57
C PHE A 362 -16.26 3.61 19.38
N LEU A 363 -15.11 3.82 20.00
CA LEU A 363 -13.98 2.88 19.94
C LEU A 363 -14.36 1.50 20.51
N MET A 364 -15.07 1.46 21.64
CA MET A 364 -15.60 0.21 22.21
C MET A 364 -16.59 -0.47 21.26
N TYR A 365 -17.53 0.28 20.68
CA TYR A 365 -18.53 -0.26 19.75
C TYR A 365 -17.90 -0.83 18.48
N PHE A 366 -16.99 -0.10 17.84
CA PHE A 366 -16.32 -0.57 16.63
C PHE A 366 -15.45 -1.81 16.90
N SER A 367 -14.74 -1.82 18.03
CA SER A 367 -14.00 -3.01 18.46
C SER A 367 -14.91 -4.22 18.64
N PHE A 368 -16.02 -4.07 19.36
CA PHE A 368 -16.98 -5.14 19.58
C PHE A 368 -17.59 -5.68 18.28
N LYS A 369 -18.00 -4.77 17.39
CA LYS A 369 -18.57 -5.11 16.08
C LYS A 369 -17.57 -5.86 15.21
N ASP A 370 -16.30 -5.46 15.21
CA ASP A 370 -15.21 -6.12 14.47
C ASP A 370 -15.01 -7.55 14.99
N VAL A 371 -14.90 -7.76 16.30
CA VAL A 371 -14.76 -9.11 16.91
C VAL A 371 -15.96 -10.00 16.61
N LEU A 372 -17.17 -9.44 16.55
CA LEU A 372 -18.41 -10.18 16.29
C LEU A 372 -18.59 -10.55 14.80
N LYS A 373 -18.04 -9.73 13.89
CA LYS A 373 -18.21 -9.87 12.44
C LYS A 373 -17.10 -10.67 11.74
N VAL A 374 -16.12 -11.20 12.47
CA VAL A 374 -15.05 -12.01 11.85
C VAL A 374 -15.67 -13.24 11.16
N GLU A 375 -15.67 -13.21 9.83
CA GLU A 375 -16.03 -14.29 8.89
C GLU A 375 -14.82 -14.76 8.10
#